data_AF-A0A8J5WUY0-F1
#
_entry.id   AF-A0A8J5WUY0-F1
#
_cell.length_a   1.000
_cell.length_b   1.000
_cell.length_c   1.000
_cell.angle_alpha   90.00
_cell.angle_beta   90.00
_cell.angle_gamma   90.00
#
_symmetry.space_group_name_H-M   'P 1'
#
loop_
_entity.id
_entity.type
_entity.pdbx_description
1 polymer ?
#
loop_
_entity_poly.entity_id
_entity_poly.type
_entity_poly.pdbx_seq_one_letter_code
_entity_poly.pdbx_strand_id
1 'polypeptide(L)'
;MAATSPSHSHLHAGYLTATPNPLSNPSSNSGSDPPTPPASPRHTIGVGGAAAGHRYQRQMADKENGTAAPRLTRASAKRAAAVTAVAVAAKRKRVALSELPTLSNAVFKQKPRTKKASHVAEPNKATSTRRAPSPDLVDEEGDPQLCAPYASDINSYLRSMEMETKRRPAAHYIETVQVDVTANMRAILVDWLIEVAEEYTLVSDTLYLTVSYIDRFLSAKALNRQKLQLLGVSAMLIASKYEEISPPNVEDFCYITDNTYMKKEVVNMESDILNVLKFELGNPTTKTFLRMFIKSTQEDNKYPSLSLESMGSYLAELSLLEYGCVRLLPSVVAASAVFVARLTLDPDTNPWSKKLQAVTGYRASELKDCITLIHDLQLNRKGTSLMAIRDKYKQDRFKGVSTLLPPVEIPASYFEDLKE
;
A
#
# COMPACT_ATOMS: atom_id res chain seq x y z
N MET A 1 -48.85 34.32 33.36
CA MET A 1 -49.33 33.39 34.42
C MET A 1 -48.44 32.16 34.30
N ALA A 2 -47.40 31.96 35.13
CA ALA A 2 -47.42 31.68 36.58
C ALA A 2 -48.16 30.35 36.90
N ALA A 3 -47.68 29.39 37.71
CA ALA A 3 -46.37 29.10 38.36
C ALA A 3 -46.38 27.57 38.75
N THR A 4 -45.45 26.90 39.47
CA THR A 4 -44.26 27.24 40.29
C THR A 4 -43.33 26.01 40.38
N SER A 5 -42.07 26.16 40.80
CA SER A 5 -41.21 25.07 41.34
C SER A 5 -41.50 24.77 42.82
N PRO A 6 -40.91 23.71 43.42
CA PRO A 6 -39.70 23.90 44.25
C PRO A 6 -38.63 22.80 43.99
N SER A 7 -37.30 22.98 44.03
CA SER A 7 -36.35 23.79 44.83
C SER A 7 -36.00 23.21 46.22
N HIS A 8 -34.79 22.63 46.35
CA HIS A 8 -33.83 22.74 47.48
C HIS A 8 -32.57 21.90 47.14
N SER A 9 -31.43 22.51 46.76
CA SER A 9 -30.32 23.04 47.61
C SER A 9 -29.30 21.96 48.02
N HIS A 10 -28.16 21.88 47.34
CA HIS A 10 -26.87 22.50 47.73
C HIS A 10 -25.99 21.62 48.63
N LEU A 11 -24.75 21.34 48.21
CA LEU A 11 -23.55 21.58 49.00
C LEU A 11 -22.28 21.63 48.11
N HIS A 12 -21.30 22.43 48.53
CA HIS A 12 -20.05 22.75 47.83
C HIS A 12 -18.87 21.88 48.34
N ALA A 13 -18.00 21.42 47.44
CA ALA A 13 -16.54 21.28 47.59
C ALA A 13 -15.97 20.62 46.31
N GLY A 14 -14.80 20.94 45.77
CA GLY A 14 -13.84 22.01 46.07
C GLY A 14 -12.75 22.02 44.99
N TYR A 15 -12.24 23.19 44.59
CA TYR A 15 -11.14 23.30 43.60
C TYR A 15 -9.80 22.87 44.22
N LEU A 16 -9.02 22.05 43.51
CA LEU A 16 -7.55 22.02 43.64
C LEU A 16 -6.85 21.81 42.29
N THR A 17 -6.43 22.91 41.68
CA THR A 17 -5.35 22.98 40.68
C THR A 17 -4.00 23.00 41.39
N ALA A 18 -3.00 22.22 40.94
CA ALA A 18 -1.69 22.16 41.60
C ALA A 18 -0.48 22.03 40.63
N THR A 19 -0.09 23.17 40.08
CA THR A 19 1.29 23.62 39.79
C THR A 19 1.30 25.14 40.06
N PRO A 20 2.39 25.83 40.46
CA PRO A 20 3.83 25.55 40.25
C PRO A 20 4.62 25.50 41.60
N ASN A 21 5.95 25.61 41.78
CA ASN A 21 6.93 26.61 41.30
C ASN A 21 8.40 26.19 41.68
N PRO A 22 9.46 26.90 41.21
CA PRO A 22 10.87 26.55 41.41
C PRO A 22 11.57 27.32 42.55
N LEU A 23 12.79 26.89 42.98
CA LEU A 23 14.04 27.71 43.02
C LEU A 23 15.21 27.10 43.85
N SER A 24 16.44 27.42 43.39
CA SER A 24 17.72 27.66 44.11
C SER A 24 18.53 26.55 44.83
N ASN A 25 19.84 26.54 44.49
CA ASN A 25 20.98 25.91 45.19
C ASN A 25 21.26 26.54 46.58
N PRO A 26 22.20 25.96 47.38
CA PRO A 26 23.54 26.57 47.45
C PRO A 26 24.74 25.64 47.18
N SER A 27 25.85 26.30 46.83
CA SER A 27 27.28 25.92 46.82
C SER A 27 27.79 25.17 48.09
N SER A 28 28.99 24.55 48.17
CA SER A 28 30.30 24.67 47.48
C SER A 28 31.07 23.32 47.61
N ASN A 29 32.18 22.98 46.93
CA ASN A 29 33.50 23.64 46.88
C ASN A 29 34.50 22.79 46.02
N SER A 30 35.58 23.41 45.48
CA SER A 30 36.85 22.83 44.96
C SER A 30 36.82 21.59 44.02
N GLY A 31 37.54 21.52 42.89
CA GLY A 31 38.59 22.37 42.30
C GLY A 31 39.52 21.51 41.39
N SER A 32 40.49 22.15 40.73
CA SER A 32 41.53 21.58 39.81
C SER A 32 41.13 21.29 38.35
N ASP A 33 42.03 21.73 37.45
CA ASP A 33 41.89 21.81 35.98
C ASP A 33 42.22 20.50 35.23
N PRO A 34 41.75 20.34 33.98
CA PRO A 34 42.10 19.18 33.14
C PRO A 34 43.49 19.31 32.47
N PRO A 35 44.26 18.22 32.32
CA PRO A 35 45.56 18.24 31.65
C PRO A 35 45.45 18.15 30.12
N THR A 36 46.29 18.92 29.43
CA THR A 36 46.53 18.84 27.98
C THR A 36 47.38 17.63 27.59
N PRO A 37 47.08 16.92 26.48
CA PRO A 37 48.01 15.97 25.87
C PRO A 37 49.03 16.67 24.94
N PRO A 38 50.28 16.15 24.80
CA PRO A 38 51.39 16.87 24.19
C PRO A 38 51.56 16.67 22.67
N ALA A 39 52.35 17.56 22.06
CA ALA A 39 52.81 17.45 20.68
C ALA A 39 53.98 16.45 20.49
N SER A 40 54.20 16.03 19.24
CA SER A 40 55.12 14.97 18.81
C SER A 40 56.62 15.24 19.03
N PRO A 41 57.46 14.19 18.99
CA PRO A 41 58.81 14.26 18.46
C PRO A 41 58.87 13.74 17.01
N ARG A 42 59.59 14.46 16.15
CA ARG A 42 60.10 13.92 14.88
C ARG A 42 61.38 13.13 15.14
N HIS A 43 61.64 12.09 14.35
CA HIS A 43 63.02 11.69 14.04
C HIS A 43 63.19 11.40 12.55
N THR A 44 64.32 11.86 12.02
CA THR A 44 64.69 11.86 10.59
C THR A 44 65.92 11.00 10.34
N ILE A 45 65.87 10.11 9.34
CA ILE A 45 66.97 9.68 8.43
C ILE A 45 66.22 9.32 7.12
N GLY A 46 66.51 9.82 5.91
CA GLY A 46 67.76 9.72 5.12
C GLY A 46 67.75 8.41 4.30
N VAL A 47 68.08 8.30 3.01
CA VAL A 47 68.77 9.21 2.06
C VAL A 47 68.42 8.82 0.61
N GLY A 48 68.37 9.80 -0.31
CA GLY A 48 68.63 9.62 -1.76
C GLY A 48 67.46 9.23 -2.68
N GLY A 49 67.28 9.81 -3.87
CA GLY A 49 67.98 10.96 -4.47
C GLY A 49 67.65 11.15 -5.96
N ALA A 50 67.81 12.40 -6.45
CA ALA A 50 67.79 12.82 -7.88
C ALA A 50 66.48 12.63 -8.69
N ALA A 51 66.12 13.48 -9.67
CA ALA A 51 66.55 14.85 -10.01
C ALA A 51 65.54 15.49 -11.01
N ALA A 52 65.64 16.81 -11.19
CA ALA A 52 64.97 17.66 -12.21
C ALA A 52 63.42 17.66 -12.22
N GLY A 53 62.69 18.78 -12.21
CA GLY A 53 63.08 20.18 -12.26
C GLY A 53 62.86 20.82 -13.63
N HIS A 54 61.75 21.57 -13.78
CA HIS A 54 61.74 22.84 -14.53
C HIS A 54 60.58 23.73 -14.06
N ARG A 55 60.90 25.00 -13.85
CA ARG A 55 60.01 26.11 -13.47
C ARG A 55 59.96 27.06 -14.66
N TYR A 56 58.77 27.54 -15.06
CA TYR A 56 58.64 28.85 -15.74
C TYR A 56 57.31 29.53 -15.40
N GLN A 57 57.35 30.86 -15.30
CA GLN A 57 56.25 31.77 -14.93
C GLN A 57 55.85 32.67 -16.12
N ARG A 58 54.80 33.48 -15.93
CA ARG A 58 54.32 34.67 -16.69
C ARG A 58 53.18 34.43 -17.70
N GLN A 59 52.25 35.37 -17.95
CA GLN A 59 51.66 36.45 -17.13
C GLN A 59 50.45 37.07 -17.89
N MET A 60 49.31 37.29 -17.20
CA MET A 60 48.23 38.30 -17.38
C MET A 60 47.65 38.78 -18.76
N ALA A 61 46.35 39.13 -18.70
CA ALA A 61 45.52 39.94 -19.62
C ALA A 61 45.06 39.28 -20.95
N ASP A 62 43.85 39.50 -21.51
CA ASP A 62 42.70 40.34 -21.10
C ASP A 62 41.39 39.87 -21.79
N LYS A 63 40.20 40.06 -21.15
CA LYS A 63 38.81 39.94 -21.70
C LYS A 63 38.41 38.55 -22.32
N GLU A 64 37.14 38.13 -22.45
CA GLU A 64 35.84 38.82 -22.37
C GLU A 64 34.69 37.88 -21.90
N ASN A 65 33.48 38.42 -21.83
CA ASN A 65 32.22 37.91 -21.24
C ASN A 65 31.72 36.51 -21.73
N GLY A 66 31.13 35.70 -20.84
CA GLY A 66 30.45 34.44 -21.22
C GLY A 66 29.93 33.59 -20.05
N THR A 67 28.61 33.48 -19.89
CA THR A 67 27.96 32.74 -18.79
C THR A 67 28.13 31.21 -18.90
N ALA A 68 28.85 30.60 -17.95
CA ALA A 68 29.08 29.15 -17.92
C ALA A 68 27.89 28.38 -17.32
N ALA A 69 27.26 27.51 -18.13
CA ALA A 69 26.33 26.50 -17.64
C ALA A 69 27.06 25.36 -16.90
N PRO A 70 26.45 24.73 -15.87
CA PRO A 70 27.09 23.66 -15.12
C PRO A 70 27.27 22.40 -15.99
N ARG A 71 28.47 21.81 -15.96
CA ARG A 71 28.75 20.55 -16.66
C ARG A 71 27.99 19.39 -16.01
N LEU A 72 26.93 18.94 -16.67
CA LEU A 72 26.21 17.72 -16.34
C LEU A 72 27.15 16.50 -16.36
N THR A 73 27.10 15.68 -15.31
CA THR A 73 27.89 14.44 -15.25
C THR A 73 27.36 13.42 -16.26
N ARG A 74 28.24 12.54 -16.75
CA ARG A 74 27.91 11.52 -17.78
C ARG A 74 26.76 10.59 -17.38
N ALA A 75 26.45 10.46 -16.08
CA ALA A 75 25.31 9.72 -15.56
C ALA A 75 23.98 10.50 -15.68
N SER A 76 23.96 11.80 -15.36
CA SER A 76 22.76 12.65 -15.48
C SER A 76 22.32 12.83 -16.95
N ALA A 77 23.28 13.03 -17.86
CA ALA A 77 23.01 13.07 -19.30
C ALA A 77 22.45 11.73 -19.83
N LYS A 78 22.90 10.59 -19.29
CA LYS A 78 22.41 9.26 -19.67
C LYS A 78 20.99 8.99 -19.17
N ARG A 79 20.62 9.49 -17.98
CA ARG A 79 19.23 9.49 -17.49
C ARG A 79 18.33 10.38 -18.35
N ALA A 80 18.74 11.62 -18.63
CA ALA A 80 17.98 12.54 -19.49
C ALA A 80 17.77 11.99 -20.92
N ALA A 81 18.80 11.35 -21.51
CA ALA A 81 18.69 10.71 -22.81
C ALA A 81 17.75 9.48 -22.82
N ALA A 82 17.76 8.67 -21.75
CA ALA A 82 16.82 7.56 -21.60
C ALA A 82 15.37 8.05 -21.50
N VAL A 83 15.11 9.06 -20.66
CA VAL A 83 13.79 9.71 -20.53
C VAL A 83 13.33 10.29 -21.88
N THR A 84 14.22 10.94 -22.62
CA THR A 84 13.90 11.50 -23.95
C THR A 84 13.58 10.43 -24.99
N ALA A 85 14.27 9.28 -24.96
CA ALA A 85 14.03 8.18 -25.88
C ALA A 85 12.69 7.47 -25.61
N VAL A 86 12.31 7.30 -24.34
CA VAL A 86 11.01 6.71 -23.95
C VAL A 86 9.84 7.65 -24.27
N ALA A 87 10.02 8.97 -24.10
CA ALA A 87 9.02 9.98 -24.46
C ALA A 87 8.60 9.95 -25.94
N VAL A 88 9.48 9.50 -26.85
CA VAL A 88 9.16 9.30 -28.28
C VAL A 88 8.33 8.03 -28.51
N ALA A 89 8.55 6.98 -27.71
CA ALA A 89 7.76 5.76 -27.77
C ALA A 89 6.32 5.95 -27.22
N ALA A 90 6.17 6.75 -26.17
CA ALA A 90 4.88 7.06 -25.53
C ALA A 90 3.86 7.82 -26.41
N LYS A 91 4.26 8.30 -27.60
CA LYS A 91 3.38 9.05 -28.53
C LYS A 91 2.36 8.20 -29.30
N ARG A 92 2.28 6.88 -29.08
CA ARG A 92 1.29 6.02 -29.75
C ARG A 92 0.08 5.73 -28.86
N LYS A 93 -1.02 6.44 -29.11
CA LYS A 93 -2.35 6.29 -28.52
C LYS A 93 -2.41 6.41 -26.97
N ARG A 94 -2.44 7.65 -26.47
CA ARG A 94 -3.14 7.97 -25.21
C ARG A 94 -4.27 8.96 -25.53
N VAL A 95 -5.49 8.62 -25.10
CA VAL A 95 -6.62 9.55 -25.07
C VAL A 95 -6.58 10.24 -23.71
N ALA A 96 -6.72 11.56 -23.67
CA ALA A 96 -6.76 12.30 -22.41
C ALA A 96 -7.99 11.87 -21.59
N LEU A 97 -7.81 11.59 -20.28
CA LEU A 97 -8.89 11.15 -19.39
C LEU A 97 -10.05 12.17 -19.27
N SER A 98 -9.85 13.41 -19.76
CA SER A 98 -10.84 14.48 -19.83
C SER A 98 -12.00 14.22 -20.79
N GLU A 99 -11.90 13.24 -21.71
CA GLU A 99 -12.87 13.04 -22.80
C GLU A 99 -13.73 11.76 -22.69
N LEU A 100 -14.14 11.39 -21.48
CA LEU A 100 -15.05 10.24 -21.26
C LEU A 100 -16.54 10.66 -21.35
N PRO A 101 -17.30 10.24 -22.39
CA PRO A 101 -18.74 10.50 -22.46
C PRO A 101 -19.52 9.67 -21.42
N THR A 102 -20.57 10.26 -20.87
CA THR A 102 -21.45 9.64 -19.87
C THR A 102 -22.36 8.59 -20.51
N LEU A 103 -22.20 7.32 -20.08
CA LEU A 103 -23.20 6.27 -20.27
C LEU A 103 -23.86 5.95 -18.93
N SER A 104 -25.19 6.07 -18.89
CA SER A 104 -26.00 5.85 -17.69
C SER A 104 -26.48 4.40 -17.61
N ASN A 105 -26.31 3.76 -16.46
CA ASN A 105 -26.87 2.42 -16.20
C ASN A 105 -28.26 2.54 -15.55
N ALA A 106 -29.25 1.89 -16.17
CA ALA A 106 -30.63 1.89 -15.68
C ALA A 106 -30.81 0.96 -14.45
N VAL A 107 -31.56 1.44 -13.45
CA VAL A 107 -31.82 0.74 -12.19
C VAL A 107 -33.06 -0.16 -12.31
N PHE A 108 -32.89 -1.47 -12.15
CA PHE A 108 -34.01 -2.40 -11.92
C PHE A 108 -34.35 -2.50 -10.43
N LYS A 109 -35.63 -2.26 -10.07
CA LYS A 109 -36.15 -2.37 -8.70
C LYS A 109 -36.76 -3.76 -8.46
N GLN A 110 -36.50 -4.36 -7.30
CA GLN A 110 -37.35 -5.43 -6.74
C GLN A 110 -37.86 -5.07 -5.34
N LYS A 111 -39.06 -5.56 -5.01
CA LYS A 111 -39.81 -5.25 -3.78
C LYS A 111 -39.48 -6.22 -2.63
N PRO A 112 -39.64 -5.81 -1.37
CA PRO A 112 -39.39 -6.66 -0.21
C PRO A 112 -40.50 -7.70 0.01
N ARG A 113 -40.16 -8.82 0.66
CA ARG A 113 -41.12 -9.85 1.11
C ARG A 113 -41.00 -10.06 2.63
N THR A 114 -42.14 -10.30 3.27
CA THR A 114 -42.38 -10.15 4.72
C THR A 114 -41.95 -11.35 5.57
N LYS A 115 -41.59 -11.06 6.84
CA LYS A 115 -41.25 -12.03 7.89
C LYS A 115 -42.44 -12.89 8.34
N LYS A 116 -42.14 -14.09 8.88
CA LYS A 116 -42.88 -14.74 9.97
C LYS A 116 -41.88 -15.35 10.96
N ALA A 117 -42.28 -15.52 12.22
CA ALA A 117 -41.42 -15.91 13.33
C ALA A 117 -42.09 -16.96 14.25
N SER A 118 -41.29 -17.88 14.78
CA SER A 118 -41.56 -18.83 15.89
C SER A 118 -40.40 -19.85 15.92
N HIS A 119 -39.88 -20.38 17.03
CA HIS A 119 -40.15 -20.14 18.45
C HIS A 119 -38.86 -20.42 19.26
N VAL A 120 -38.81 -19.99 20.53
CA VAL A 120 -37.64 -20.06 21.43
C VAL A 120 -37.41 -21.46 22.02
N ALA A 121 -36.14 -21.88 22.14
CA ALA A 121 -35.66 -22.80 23.19
C ALA A 121 -34.15 -22.61 23.44
N GLU A 122 -33.76 -22.47 24.70
CA GLU A 122 -32.39 -22.38 25.25
C GLU A 122 -32.45 -22.89 26.71
N PRO A 123 -31.33 -23.15 27.41
CA PRO A 123 -29.97 -23.46 26.94
C PRO A 123 -29.45 -24.78 27.55
N ASN A 124 -28.21 -25.19 27.25
CA ASN A 124 -27.43 -26.00 28.20
C ASN A 124 -25.92 -25.73 28.11
N LYS A 125 -25.29 -25.57 29.28
CA LYS A 125 -23.86 -25.24 29.43
C LYS A 125 -23.00 -26.51 29.33
N ALA A 126 -21.86 -26.40 28.65
CA ALA A 126 -20.70 -27.25 28.91
C ALA A 126 -19.41 -26.42 28.76
N THR A 127 -18.74 -26.16 29.87
CA THR A 127 -17.45 -25.44 29.91
C THR A 127 -16.32 -26.40 29.58
N SER A 128 -15.44 -26.05 28.63
CA SER A 128 -14.17 -26.75 28.43
C SER A 128 -13.03 -25.76 28.15
N THR A 129 -12.22 -25.52 29.18
CA THR A 129 -11.01 -24.69 29.10
C THR A 129 -9.87 -25.48 28.46
N ARG A 130 -9.56 -25.21 27.19
CA ARG A 130 -8.38 -25.80 26.53
C ARG A 130 -7.14 -24.93 26.74
N ARG A 131 -6.21 -25.46 27.52
CA ARG A 131 -4.92 -24.89 27.91
C ARG A 131 -4.00 -24.71 26.68
N ALA A 132 -3.30 -23.57 26.60
CA ALA A 132 -2.30 -23.31 25.56
C ALA A 132 -1.03 -24.17 25.77
N PRO A 133 -0.38 -24.67 24.70
CA PRO A 133 0.99 -25.22 24.77
C PRO A 133 2.02 -24.10 24.95
N SER A 134 3.12 -24.41 25.63
CA SER A 134 4.28 -23.53 25.80
C SER A 134 5.17 -23.47 24.55
N PRO A 135 5.92 -22.37 24.34
CA PRO A 135 6.83 -22.22 23.20
C PRO A 135 8.26 -22.65 23.56
N ASP A 136 8.54 -23.95 23.40
CA ASP A 136 9.92 -24.46 23.35
C ASP A 136 10.10 -25.18 22.00
N LEU A 137 11.32 -25.14 21.44
CA LEU A 137 11.68 -25.48 20.05
C LEU A 137 11.37 -24.37 19.02
N VAL A 138 12.07 -23.23 19.14
CA VAL A 138 12.44 -22.44 17.94
C VAL A 138 13.72 -23.01 17.35
N ASP A 139 13.66 -23.38 16.08
CA ASP A 139 14.75 -23.92 15.29
C ASP A 139 15.74 -22.78 14.92
N GLU A 140 17.02 -22.93 15.24
CA GLU A 140 18.05 -21.89 15.05
C GLU A 140 18.50 -21.73 13.57
N GLU A 141 17.89 -22.46 12.62
CA GLU A 141 18.20 -22.41 11.18
C GLU A 141 17.24 -21.51 10.35
N GLY A 142 16.31 -20.79 11.00
CA GLY A 142 15.41 -19.85 10.33
C GLY A 142 16.10 -18.56 9.86
N ASP A 143 15.78 -18.08 8.65
CA ASP A 143 16.22 -16.76 8.16
C ASP A 143 15.86 -15.64 9.15
N PRO A 144 16.84 -14.93 9.76
CA PRO A 144 16.58 -13.89 10.74
C PRO A 144 15.69 -12.74 10.22
N GLN A 145 15.67 -12.50 8.90
CA GLN A 145 14.81 -11.48 8.28
C GLN A 145 13.32 -11.87 8.29
N LEU A 146 12.98 -13.14 8.55
CA LEU A 146 11.59 -13.56 8.77
C LEU A 146 11.06 -13.13 10.14
N CYS A 147 11.94 -12.75 11.07
CA CYS A 147 11.58 -12.27 12.42
C CYS A 147 10.55 -13.20 13.11
N ALA A 148 10.74 -14.52 12.98
CA ALA A 148 9.76 -15.54 13.35
C ALA A 148 9.14 -15.39 14.76
N PRO A 149 9.87 -15.00 15.82
CA PRO A 149 9.28 -14.75 17.15
C PRO A 149 8.15 -13.71 17.15
N TYR A 150 8.21 -12.71 16.26
CA TYR A 150 7.23 -11.63 16.15
C TYR A 150 6.13 -11.91 15.11
N ALA A 151 6.22 -12.99 14.32
CA ALA A 151 5.32 -13.22 13.19
C ALA A 151 3.85 -13.33 13.61
N SER A 152 3.57 -13.94 14.77
CA SER A 152 2.23 -14.03 15.36
C SER A 152 1.71 -12.64 15.78
N ASP A 153 2.54 -11.86 16.47
CA ASP A 153 2.16 -10.53 16.98
C ASP A 153 1.95 -9.54 15.84
N ILE A 154 2.82 -9.57 14.81
CA ILE A 154 2.68 -8.78 13.58
C ILE A 154 1.38 -9.16 12.86
N ASN A 155 1.08 -10.45 12.70
CA ASN A 155 -0.18 -10.88 12.09
C ASN A 155 -1.38 -10.37 12.90
N SER A 156 -1.40 -10.59 14.22
CA SER A 156 -2.46 -10.13 15.12
C SER A 156 -2.66 -8.61 15.04
N TYR A 157 -1.58 -7.84 15.05
CA TYR A 157 -1.60 -6.39 14.89
C TYR A 157 -2.19 -5.97 13.54
N LEU A 158 -1.70 -6.51 12.41
CA LEU A 158 -2.22 -6.21 11.08
C LEU A 158 -3.71 -6.59 10.93
N ARG A 159 -4.14 -7.71 11.54
CA ARG A 159 -5.55 -8.12 11.62
C ARG A 159 -6.41 -7.14 12.42
N SER A 160 -5.89 -6.61 13.53
CA SER A 160 -6.58 -5.57 14.29
C SER A 160 -6.70 -4.26 13.49
N MET A 161 -5.64 -3.86 12.79
CA MET A 161 -5.60 -2.64 11.97
C MET A 161 -6.54 -2.69 10.77
N GLU A 162 -6.64 -3.82 10.05
CA GLU A 162 -7.52 -3.92 8.88
C GLU A 162 -9.02 -3.83 9.25
N MET A 163 -9.35 -4.06 10.53
CA MET A 163 -10.70 -3.95 11.07
C MET A 163 -11.07 -2.53 11.53
N GLU A 164 -10.08 -1.65 11.76
CA GLU A 164 -10.32 -0.28 12.24
C GLU A 164 -11.13 0.54 11.21
N THR A 165 -12.36 0.93 11.55
CA THR A 165 -13.24 1.66 10.62
C THR A 165 -12.62 2.97 10.12
N LYS A 166 -11.83 3.68 10.93
CA LYS A 166 -11.11 4.91 10.51
C LYS A 166 -10.00 4.66 9.47
N ARG A 167 -9.51 3.43 9.36
CA ARG A 167 -8.46 3.02 8.40
C ARG A 167 -9.05 2.51 7.08
N ARG A 168 -10.34 2.20 7.03
CA ARG A 168 -11.00 1.64 5.85
C ARG A 168 -11.71 2.71 5.01
N PRO A 169 -11.76 2.58 3.68
CA PRO A 169 -12.72 3.31 2.87
C PRO A 169 -14.15 2.88 3.18
N ALA A 170 -15.11 3.79 2.99
CA ALA A 170 -16.53 3.50 3.16
C ALA A 170 -17.03 2.67 1.96
N ALA A 171 -17.61 1.51 2.22
CA ALA A 171 -17.98 0.50 1.22
C ALA A 171 -18.84 1.00 0.04
N HIS A 172 -19.57 2.10 0.22
CA HIS A 172 -20.51 2.69 -0.75
C HIS A 172 -20.25 4.20 -0.95
N TYR A 173 -19.00 4.66 -0.85
CA TYR A 173 -18.67 6.07 -1.03
C TYR A 173 -19.03 6.64 -2.41
N ILE A 174 -19.06 5.82 -3.47
CA ILE A 174 -19.46 6.26 -4.81
C ILE A 174 -20.93 6.67 -4.81
N GLU A 175 -21.79 5.94 -4.10
CA GLU A 175 -23.22 6.20 -4.01
C GLU A 175 -23.60 7.22 -2.92
N THR A 176 -22.78 7.34 -1.87
CA THR A 176 -23.11 8.11 -0.65
C THR A 176 -22.34 9.43 -0.49
N VAL A 177 -21.20 9.60 -1.16
CA VAL A 177 -20.32 10.78 -1.03
C VAL A 177 -20.03 11.43 -2.38
N GLN A 178 -19.82 10.64 -3.43
CA GLN A 178 -19.50 11.17 -4.76
C GLN A 178 -20.76 11.53 -5.54
N VAL A 179 -20.71 12.68 -6.23
CA VAL A 179 -21.78 13.14 -7.13
C VAL A 179 -21.34 13.04 -8.59
N ASP A 180 -20.05 13.16 -8.86
CA ASP A 180 -19.48 13.34 -10.20
C ASP A 180 -18.46 12.25 -10.59
N VAL A 181 -17.91 11.52 -9.61
CA VAL A 181 -16.98 10.40 -9.80
C VAL A 181 -17.75 9.09 -9.76
N THR A 182 -17.54 8.23 -10.76
CA THR A 182 -18.16 6.90 -10.85
C THR A 182 -17.16 5.77 -10.60
N ALA A 183 -17.65 4.59 -10.25
CA ALA A 183 -16.83 3.39 -10.10
C ALA A 183 -16.01 3.05 -11.38
N ASN A 184 -16.54 3.34 -12.57
CA ASN A 184 -15.82 3.16 -13.83
C ASN A 184 -14.66 4.17 -13.99
N MET A 185 -14.87 5.44 -13.62
CA MET A 185 -13.79 6.44 -13.64
C MET A 185 -12.68 6.10 -12.65
N ARG A 186 -13.04 5.57 -11.46
CA ARG A 186 -12.08 5.01 -10.50
C ARG A 186 -11.27 3.87 -11.13
N ALA A 187 -11.93 2.91 -11.79
CA ALA A 187 -11.25 1.77 -12.42
C ALA A 187 -10.28 2.24 -13.54
N ILE A 188 -10.69 3.20 -14.38
CA ILE A 188 -9.83 3.80 -15.41
C ILE A 188 -8.63 4.54 -14.79
N LEU A 189 -8.82 5.27 -13.69
CA LEU A 189 -7.71 5.90 -12.97
C LEU A 189 -6.71 4.86 -12.46
N VAL A 190 -7.20 3.78 -11.83
CA VAL A 190 -6.33 2.74 -11.26
C VAL A 190 -5.57 1.99 -12.35
N ASP A 191 -6.22 1.63 -13.46
CA ASP A 191 -5.57 0.98 -14.63
C ASP A 191 -4.43 1.86 -15.19
N TRP A 192 -4.66 3.18 -15.32
CA TRP A 192 -3.59 4.11 -15.70
C TRP A 192 -2.48 4.22 -14.65
N LEU A 193 -2.81 4.24 -13.35
CA LEU A 193 -1.79 4.27 -12.29
C LEU A 193 -0.92 3.00 -12.25
N ILE A 194 -1.41 1.86 -12.76
CA ILE A 194 -0.59 0.66 -12.96
C ILE A 194 0.48 0.90 -14.04
N GLU A 195 0.16 1.59 -15.14
CA GLU A 195 1.17 2.02 -16.12
C GLU A 195 2.19 2.99 -15.50
N VAL A 196 1.74 3.95 -14.67
CA VAL A 196 2.64 4.92 -14.00
C VAL A 196 3.59 4.21 -13.02
N ALA A 197 3.09 3.21 -12.27
CA ALA A 197 3.92 2.41 -11.38
C ALA A 197 4.96 1.58 -12.15
N GLU A 198 4.61 1.05 -13.32
CA GLU A 198 5.56 0.33 -14.19
C GLU A 198 6.61 1.27 -14.81
N GLU A 199 6.21 2.45 -15.31
CA GLU A 199 7.10 3.46 -15.89
C GLU A 199 8.14 3.97 -14.88
N TYR A 200 7.73 4.19 -13.63
CA TYR A 200 8.63 4.61 -12.55
C TYR A 200 9.21 3.46 -11.74
N THR A 201 8.98 2.20 -12.15
CA THR A 201 9.51 0.99 -11.51
C THR A 201 9.22 0.90 -10.00
N LEU A 202 8.05 1.40 -9.59
CA LEU A 202 7.61 1.44 -8.20
C LEU A 202 7.30 0.03 -7.68
N VAL A 203 7.51 -0.20 -6.38
CA VAL A 203 7.16 -1.49 -5.76
C VAL A 203 5.65 -1.68 -5.69
N SER A 204 5.18 -2.94 -5.64
CA SER A 204 3.74 -3.24 -5.56
C SER A 204 3.08 -2.51 -4.39
N ASP A 205 3.69 -2.53 -3.21
CA ASP A 205 3.13 -1.94 -1.98
C ASP A 205 2.81 -0.44 -2.16
N THR A 206 3.62 0.32 -2.90
CA THR A 206 3.36 1.71 -3.31
C THR A 206 2.05 1.86 -4.09
N LEU A 207 1.76 0.96 -5.03
CA LEU A 207 0.49 0.96 -5.78
C LEU A 207 -0.71 0.63 -4.86
N TYR A 208 -0.59 -0.35 -3.97
CA TYR A 208 -1.67 -0.70 -3.04
C TYR A 208 -1.96 0.44 -2.04
N LEU A 209 -0.92 1.11 -1.53
CA LEU A 209 -1.06 2.31 -0.69
C LEU A 209 -1.72 3.46 -1.46
N THR A 210 -1.32 3.68 -2.72
CA THR A 210 -1.93 4.69 -3.61
C THR A 210 -3.44 4.50 -3.70
N VAL A 211 -3.91 3.29 -4.02
CA VAL A 211 -5.35 2.98 -4.14
C VAL A 211 -6.07 3.14 -2.79
N SER A 212 -5.45 2.70 -1.69
CA SER A 212 -5.96 2.89 -0.32
C SER A 212 -6.17 4.37 0.00
N TYR A 213 -5.23 5.26 -0.36
CA TYR A 213 -5.35 6.69 -0.13
C TYR A 213 -6.44 7.34 -0.99
N ILE A 214 -6.55 6.96 -2.28
CA ILE A 214 -7.61 7.41 -3.18
C ILE A 214 -8.99 7.05 -2.61
N ASP A 215 -9.19 5.78 -2.26
CA ASP A 215 -10.48 5.29 -1.78
C ASP A 215 -10.89 5.93 -0.44
N ARG A 216 -9.94 6.08 0.49
CA ARG A 216 -10.19 6.74 1.80
C ARG A 216 -10.45 8.23 1.64
N PHE A 217 -9.79 8.91 0.71
CA PHE A 217 -10.07 10.31 0.40
C PHE A 217 -11.47 10.50 -0.18
N LEU A 218 -11.82 9.70 -1.19
CA LEU A 218 -13.16 9.72 -1.82
C LEU A 218 -14.27 9.24 -0.86
N SER A 219 -13.92 8.52 0.21
CA SER A 219 -14.82 8.18 1.31
C SER A 219 -15.16 9.35 2.24
N ALA A 220 -14.37 10.42 2.22
CA ALA A 220 -14.52 11.56 3.13
C ALA A 220 -14.83 12.89 2.41
N LYS A 221 -14.43 13.03 1.14
CA LYS A 221 -14.54 14.29 0.38
C LYS A 221 -15.07 14.03 -1.03
N ALA A 222 -16.19 14.69 -1.37
CA ALA A 222 -16.69 14.73 -2.74
C ALA A 222 -15.67 15.42 -3.67
N LEU A 223 -15.40 14.82 -4.82
CA LEU A 223 -14.43 15.31 -5.80
C LEU A 223 -15.10 15.52 -7.16
N ASN A 224 -14.70 16.59 -7.87
CA ASN A 224 -15.04 16.78 -9.27
C ASN A 224 -14.16 15.87 -10.15
N ARG A 225 -14.73 15.22 -11.17
CA ARG A 225 -14.04 14.27 -12.06
C ARG A 225 -12.77 14.84 -12.70
N GLN A 226 -12.72 16.15 -12.97
CA GLN A 226 -11.55 16.84 -13.55
C GLN A 226 -10.32 16.83 -12.63
N LYS A 227 -10.52 16.62 -11.31
CA LYS A 227 -9.45 16.51 -10.31
C LYS A 227 -9.12 15.07 -9.93
N LEU A 228 -9.77 14.07 -10.55
CA LEU A 228 -9.57 12.66 -10.20
C LEU A 228 -8.15 12.18 -10.53
N GLN A 229 -7.58 12.59 -11.67
CA GLN A 229 -6.18 12.28 -12.00
C GLN A 229 -5.19 13.00 -11.07
N LEU A 230 -5.45 14.27 -10.71
CA LEU A 230 -4.67 15.02 -9.73
C LEU A 230 -4.66 14.33 -8.36
N LEU A 231 -5.81 13.82 -7.89
CA LEU A 231 -5.89 12.99 -6.68
C LEU A 231 -5.01 11.74 -6.83
N GLY A 232 -5.10 11.05 -7.97
CA GLY A 232 -4.32 9.83 -8.23
C GLY A 232 -2.81 10.03 -8.15
N VAL A 233 -2.26 11.02 -8.87
CA VAL A 233 -0.81 11.28 -8.85
C VAL A 233 -0.32 11.83 -7.51
N SER A 234 -1.13 12.61 -6.81
CA SER A 234 -0.77 13.12 -5.48
C SER A 234 -0.83 12.02 -4.41
N ALA A 235 -1.78 11.08 -4.52
CA ALA A 235 -1.81 9.88 -3.69
C ALA A 235 -0.60 8.98 -3.96
N MET A 236 -0.19 8.82 -5.23
CA MET A 236 1.00 8.05 -5.59
C MET A 236 2.29 8.71 -5.11
N LEU A 237 2.41 10.04 -5.21
CA LEU A 237 3.52 10.80 -4.63
C LEU A 237 3.67 10.55 -3.11
N ILE A 238 2.57 10.55 -2.36
CA ILE A 238 2.59 10.24 -0.92
C ILE A 238 3.00 8.79 -0.68
N ALA A 239 2.45 7.84 -1.44
CA ALA A 239 2.79 6.42 -1.32
C ALA A 239 4.28 6.18 -1.63
N SER A 240 4.80 6.79 -2.70
CA SER A 240 6.22 6.70 -3.05
C SER A 240 7.10 7.27 -1.94
N LYS A 241 6.76 8.46 -1.39
CA LYS A 241 7.50 9.04 -0.25
C LYS A 241 7.47 8.18 1.02
N TYR A 242 6.49 7.29 1.16
CA TYR A 242 6.33 6.43 2.32
C TYR A 242 7.07 5.09 2.18
N GLU A 243 7.06 4.49 0.98
CA GLU A 243 7.50 3.10 0.75
C GLU A 243 8.81 3.00 -0.07
N GLU A 244 9.11 3.96 -0.95
CA GLU A 244 10.26 3.87 -1.87
C GLU A 244 11.57 4.35 -1.23
N ILE A 245 12.66 3.61 -1.48
CA ILE A 245 14.03 4.02 -1.11
C ILE A 245 14.45 5.32 -1.83
N SER A 246 13.88 5.59 -3.01
CA SER A 246 14.18 6.76 -3.83
C SER A 246 12.93 7.17 -4.62
N PRO A 247 11.98 7.89 -4.00
CA PRO A 247 10.73 8.28 -4.63
C PRO A 247 10.96 9.23 -5.83
N PRO A 248 10.09 9.21 -6.86
CA PRO A 248 10.06 10.24 -7.88
C PRO A 248 9.78 11.62 -7.30
N ASN A 249 10.26 12.67 -7.97
CA ASN A 249 10.03 14.05 -7.56
C ASN A 249 8.63 14.51 -7.97
N VAL A 250 8.18 15.63 -7.41
CA VAL A 250 6.87 16.21 -7.77
C VAL A 250 6.82 16.59 -9.26
N GLU A 251 7.95 17.03 -9.81
CA GLU A 251 8.16 17.32 -11.22
C GLU A 251 7.90 16.11 -12.13
N ASP A 252 8.28 14.90 -11.70
CA ASP A 252 8.06 13.67 -12.45
C ASP A 252 6.54 13.38 -12.54
N PHE A 253 5.82 13.51 -11.42
CA PHE A 253 4.36 13.39 -11.40
C PHE A 253 3.62 14.50 -12.17
N CYS A 254 4.20 15.69 -12.32
CA CYS A 254 3.66 16.70 -13.24
C CYS A 254 3.84 16.23 -14.71
N TYR A 255 5.05 15.76 -15.04
CA TYR A 255 5.42 15.30 -16.38
C TYR A 255 4.55 14.14 -16.88
N ILE A 256 4.29 13.12 -16.06
CA ILE A 256 3.48 11.94 -16.48
C ILE A 256 2.00 12.30 -16.76
N THR A 257 1.52 13.44 -16.26
CA THR A 257 0.19 13.98 -16.58
C THR A 257 0.20 14.89 -17.82
N ASP A 258 1.25 14.83 -18.64
CA ASP A 258 1.51 15.75 -19.76
C ASP A 258 1.47 17.24 -19.33
N ASN A 259 1.90 17.51 -18.10
CA ASN A 259 1.84 18.82 -17.43
C ASN A 259 0.42 19.40 -17.33
N THR A 260 -0.62 18.56 -17.32
CA THR A 260 -2.02 18.95 -17.04
C THR A 260 -2.16 19.68 -15.70
N TYR A 261 -1.31 19.34 -14.73
CA TYR A 261 -1.27 19.97 -13.41
C TYR A 261 0.11 20.56 -13.12
N MET A 262 0.14 21.75 -12.50
CA MET A 262 1.38 22.35 -12.02
C MET A 262 1.82 21.76 -10.66
N LYS A 263 3.12 21.81 -10.37
CA LYS A 263 3.72 21.41 -9.08
C LYS A 263 2.94 21.92 -7.86
N LYS A 264 2.48 23.18 -7.89
CA LYS A 264 1.70 23.77 -6.79
C LYS A 264 0.35 23.06 -6.55
N GLU A 265 -0.30 22.59 -7.61
CA GLU A 265 -1.57 21.87 -7.50
C GLU A 265 -1.37 20.46 -6.95
N VAL A 266 -0.32 19.76 -7.38
CA VAL A 266 0.07 18.45 -6.85
C VAL A 266 0.42 18.54 -5.35
N VAL A 267 1.20 19.54 -4.94
CA VAL A 267 1.54 19.78 -3.52
C VAL A 267 0.30 20.18 -2.69
N ASN A 268 -0.59 21.00 -3.24
CA ASN A 268 -1.84 21.35 -2.55
C ASN A 268 -2.74 20.12 -2.36
N MET A 269 -2.87 19.27 -3.38
CA MET A 269 -3.65 18.02 -3.30
C MET A 269 -2.99 17.01 -2.35
N GLU A 270 -1.66 16.92 -2.32
CA GLU A 270 -0.92 16.15 -1.32
C GLU A 270 -1.28 16.59 0.10
N SER A 271 -1.26 17.90 0.38
CA SER A 271 -1.67 18.44 1.69
C SER A 271 -3.13 18.11 2.02
N ASP A 272 -4.04 18.26 1.06
CA ASP A 272 -5.45 17.89 1.18
C ASP A 272 -5.63 16.41 1.56
N ILE A 273 -4.89 15.50 0.91
CA ILE A 273 -4.93 14.06 1.20
C ILE A 273 -4.41 13.79 2.61
N LEU A 274 -3.23 14.29 2.97
CA LEU A 274 -2.61 14.07 4.28
C LEU A 274 -3.51 14.54 5.43
N ASN A 275 -4.17 15.69 5.26
CA ASN A 275 -5.13 16.24 6.22
C ASN A 275 -6.39 15.38 6.34
N VAL A 276 -6.98 14.94 5.22
CA VAL A 276 -8.17 14.06 5.21
C VAL A 276 -7.86 12.70 5.83
N LEU A 277 -6.71 12.11 5.52
CA LEU A 277 -6.25 10.84 6.08
C LEU A 277 -5.68 10.96 7.50
N LYS A 278 -5.54 12.18 8.04
CA LYS A 278 -4.95 12.48 9.36
C LYS A 278 -3.56 11.85 9.54
N PHE A 279 -2.77 11.81 8.47
CA PHE A 279 -1.44 11.16 8.41
C PHE A 279 -1.43 9.66 8.77
N GLU A 280 -2.58 8.98 8.81
CA GLU A 280 -2.67 7.53 9.01
C GLU A 280 -2.37 6.79 7.69
N LEU A 281 -1.08 6.63 7.37
CA LEU A 281 -0.61 6.13 6.07
C LEU A 281 -0.39 4.61 6.03
N GLY A 282 0.29 4.04 7.03
CA GLY A 282 0.72 2.63 7.07
C GLY A 282 -0.38 1.59 7.33
N ASN A 283 -1.46 1.59 6.54
CA ASN A 283 -2.52 0.60 6.66
C ASN A 283 -2.15 -0.73 5.97
N PRO A 284 -2.52 -1.90 6.53
CA PRO A 284 -2.32 -3.19 5.88
C PRO A 284 -3.06 -3.25 4.54
N THR A 285 -2.40 -3.84 3.53
CA THR A 285 -2.95 -3.98 2.18
C THR A 285 -3.10 -5.45 1.80
N THR A 286 -3.78 -5.72 0.67
CA THR A 286 -3.89 -7.08 0.14
C THR A 286 -2.51 -7.68 -0.13
N LYS A 287 -1.54 -6.89 -0.60
CA LYS A 287 -0.15 -7.33 -0.82
C LYS A 287 0.52 -7.76 0.48
N THR A 288 0.27 -7.05 1.59
CA THR A 288 0.80 -7.36 2.92
C THR A 288 0.42 -8.79 3.34
N PHE A 289 -0.88 -9.12 3.33
CA PHE A 289 -1.35 -10.46 3.69
C PHE A 289 -1.02 -11.53 2.65
N LEU A 290 -1.10 -11.19 1.36
CA LEU A 290 -0.75 -12.10 0.27
C LEU A 290 0.68 -12.63 0.40
N ARG A 291 1.64 -11.73 0.70
CA ARG A 291 3.05 -12.08 0.92
C ARG A 291 3.21 -13.06 2.09
N MET A 292 2.45 -12.88 3.17
CA MET A 292 2.46 -13.81 4.31
C MET A 292 1.89 -15.18 3.93
N PHE A 293 0.70 -15.22 3.35
CA PHE A 293 0.00 -16.47 3.03
C PHE A 293 0.75 -17.31 1.99
N ILE A 294 1.37 -16.68 1.00
CA ILE A 294 2.20 -17.37 0.02
C ILE A 294 3.46 -17.92 0.70
N LYS A 295 4.24 -17.11 1.44
CA LYS A 295 5.46 -17.58 2.13
C LYS A 295 5.17 -18.78 3.04
N SER A 296 4.15 -18.68 3.90
CA SER A 296 3.76 -19.77 4.82
C SER A 296 3.21 -21.02 4.14
N THR A 297 3.03 -21.03 2.81
CA THR A 297 2.56 -22.19 2.05
C THR A 297 3.55 -22.70 0.98
N GLN A 298 4.78 -22.17 0.93
CA GLN A 298 5.79 -22.63 -0.04
C GLN A 298 6.35 -24.03 0.24
N GLU A 299 6.35 -24.48 1.51
CA GLU A 299 6.79 -25.83 1.90
C GLU A 299 6.03 -26.98 1.22
N ASP A 300 4.85 -26.72 0.63
CA ASP A 300 4.07 -27.74 -0.07
C ASP A 300 4.83 -28.33 -1.28
N ASN A 301 5.93 -27.70 -1.76
CA ASN A 301 6.82 -28.10 -2.89
C ASN A 301 6.12 -28.38 -4.24
N LYS A 302 4.79 -28.22 -4.29
CA LYS A 302 3.91 -28.63 -5.38
C LYS A 302 3.90 -27.65 -6.56
N TYR A 303 4.33 -26.41 -6.32
CA TYR A 303 4.32 -25.32 -7.30
C TYR A 303 5.68 -24.63 -7.30
N PRO A 304 6.20 -24.18 -8.45
CA PRO A 304 7.30 -23.22 -8.46
C PRO A 304 6.87 -21.95 -7.70
N SER A 305 7.59 -21.59 -6.64
CA SER A 305 7.22 -20.51 -5.72
C SER A 305 6.92 -19.18 -6.44
N LEU A 306 7.75 -18.85 -7.44
CA LEU A 306 7.59 -17.67 -8.30
C LEU A 306 6.29 -17.67 -9.13
N SER A 307 5.78 -18.85 -9.53
CA SER A 307 4.52 -18.95 -10.29
C SER A 307 3.31 -18.65 -9.39
N LEU A 308 3.32 -19.21 -8.17
CA LEU A 308 2.29 -18.91 -7.16
C LEU A 308 2.33 -17.44 -6.73
N GLU A 309 3.52 -16.86 -6.55
CA GLU A 309 3.68 -15.43 -6.23
C GLU A 309 3.20 -14.50 -7.35
N SER A 310 3.57 -14.81 -8.60
CA SER A 310 3.14 -14.04 -9.76
C SER A 310 1.63 -14.12 -9.96
N MET A 311 1.05 -15.33 -9.89
CA MET A 311 -0.39 -15.54 -10.05
C MET A 311 -1.19 -14.92 -8.91
N GLY A 312 -0.77 -15.09 -7.65
CA GLY A 312 -1.40 -14.46 -6.51
C GLY A 312 -1.37 -12.92 -6.59
N SER A 313 -0.23 -12.35 -7.03
CA SER A 313 -0.09 -10.90 -7.19
C SER A 313 -0.91 -10.35 -8.35
N TYR A 314 -1.00 -11.08 -9.47
CA TYR A 314 -1.89 -10.78 -10.60
C TYR A 314 -3.36 -10.68 -10.14
N LEU A 315 -3.86 -11.72 -9.47
CA LEU A 315 -5.25 -11.80 -9.01
C LEU A 315 -5.57 -10.74 -7.95
N ALA A 316 -4.63 -10.48 -7.03
CA ALA A 316 -4.77 -9.41 -6.06
C ALA A 316 -4.75 -8.02 -6.70
N GLU A 317 -3.94 -7.77 -7.74
CA GLU A 317 -3.97 -6.49 -8.46
C GLU A 317 -5.27 -6.32 -9.25
N LEU A 318 -5.83 -7.37 -9.86
CA LEU A 318 -7.16 -7.30 -10.50
C LEU A 318 -8.25 -6.82 -9.54
N SER A 319 -8.16 -7.18 -8.26
CA SER A 319 -9.10 -6.72 -7.23
C SER A 319 -9.10 -5.19 -7.03
N LEU A 320 -8.00 -4.50 -7.38
CA LEU A 320 -7.87 -3.04 -7.24
C LEU A 320 -8.76 -2.28 -8.23
N LEU A 321 -9.04 -2.84 -9.41
CA LEU A 321 -9.95 -2.23 -10.40
C LEU A 321 -11.41 -2.34 -9.96
N GLU A 322 -11.77 -3.44 -9.29
CA GLU A 322 -13.14 -3.79 -8.95
C GLU A 322 -13.64 -3.04 -7.69
N TYR A 323 -14.56 -2.09 -7.88
CA TYR A 323 -15.14 -1.34 -6.77
C TYR A 323 -15.82 -2.24 -5.72
N GLY A 324 -16.40 -3.37 -6.14
CA GLY A 324 -17.00 -4.36 -5.22
C GLY A 324 -16.02 -4.97 -4.20
N CYS A 325 -14.71 -4.84 -4.39
CA CYS A 325 -13.68 -5.29 -3.46
C CYS A 325 -13.45 -4.31 -2.28
N VAL A 326 -13.81 -3.03 -2.42
CA VAL A 326 -13.56 -1.98 -1.40
C VAL A 326 -14.20 -2.31 -0.04
N ARG A 327 -15.34 -3.03 -0.04
CA ARG A 327 -16.04 -3.49 1.16
C ARG A 327 -15.37 -4.67 1.86
N LEU A 328 -14.48 -5.39 1.19
CA LEU A 328 -13.83 -6.60 1.68
C LEU A 328 -12.61 -6.24 2.55
N LEU A 329 -12.17 -7.19 3.38
CA LEU A 329 -10.93 -7.04 4.13
C LEU A 329 -9.73 -7.37 3.22
N PRO A 330 -8.62 -6.63 3.31
CA PRO A 330 -7.37 -6.96 2.63
C PRO A 330 -6.95 -8.44 2.78
N SER A 331 -7.10 -9.02 3.98
CA SER A 331 -6.81 -10.44 4.23
C SER A 331 -7.78 -11.41 3.52
N VAL A 332 -9.07 -11.06 3.43
CA VAL A 332 -10.09 -11.87 2.72
C VAL A 332 -9.78 -11.91 1.23
N VAL A 333 -9.42 -10.77 0.64
CA VAL A 333 -9.02 -10.67 -0.77
C VAL A 333 -7.73 -11.45 -1.01
N ALA A 334 -6.74 -11.33 -0.12
CA ALA A 334 -5.48 -12.05 -0.24
C ALA A 334 -5.65 -13.58 -0.16
N ALA A 335 -6.42 -14.09 0.81
CA ALA A 335 -6.68 -15.51 0.95
C ALA A 335 -7.45 -16.08 -0.27
N SER A 336 -8.41 -15.31 -0.79
CA SER A 336 -9.17 -15.67 -2.00
C SER A 336 -8.30 -15.66 -3.26
N ALA A 337 -7.38 -14.70 -3.39
CA ALA A 337 -6.40 -14.68 -4.47
C ALA A 337 -5.45 -15.90 -4.40
N VAL A 338 -5.03 -16.35 -3.21
CA VAL A 338 -4.22 -17.59 -3.06
C VAL A 338 -5.03 -18.84 -3.44
N PHE A 339 -6.30 -18.94 -3.07
CA PHE A 339 -7.19 -20.03 -3.50
C PHE A 339 -7.27 -20.10 -5.03
N VAL A 340 -7.61 -18.98 -5.69
CA VAL A 340 -7.80 -18.94 -7.15
C VAL A 340 -6.45 -19.12 -7.89
N ALA A 341 -5.35 -18.64 -7.31
CA ALA A 341 -4.01 -18.87 -7.86
C ALA A 341 -3.66 -20.36 -7.88
N ARG A 342 -3.89 -21.08 -6.77
CA ARG A 342 -3.69 -22.53 -6.67
C ARG A 342 -4.59 -23.28 -7.66
N LEU A 343 -5.87 -22.93 -7.73
CA LEU A 343 -6.82 -23.52 -8.68
C LEU A 343 -6.41 -23.32 -10.15
N THR A 344 -5.76 -22.20 -10.49
CA THR A 344 -5.28 -21.96 -11.86
C THR A 344 -4.02 -22.77 -12.17
N LEU A 345 -3.13 -22.92 -11.19
CA LEU A 345 -1.83 -23.61 -11.37
C LEU A 345 -1.95 -25.14 -11.26
N ASP A 346 -3.00 -25.64 -10.61
CA ASP A 346 -3.31 -27.06 -10.41
C ASP A 346 -4.84 -27.25 -10.33
N PRO A 347 -5.50 -27.33 -11.49
CA PRO A 347 -6.96 -27.48 -11.60
C PRO A 347 -7.53 -28.75 -10.95
N ASP A 348 -6.73 -29.82 -10.88
CA ASP A 348 -7.19 -31.17 -10.53
C ASP A 348 -7.18 -31.44 -9.01
N THR A 349 -6.65 -30.50 -8.22
CA THR A 349 -6.58 -30.60 -6.75
C THR A 349 -7.42 -29.53 -6.06
N ASN A 350 -8.04 -29.87 -4.93
CA ASN A 350 -8.62 -28.87 -4.03
C ASN A 350 -7.54 -27.86 -3.58
N PRO A 351 -7.68 -26.55 -3.89
CA PRO A 351 -6.70 -25.53 -3.56
C PRO A 351 -6.64 -25.20 -2.06
N TRP A 352 -7.68 -25.56 -1.29
CA TRP A 352 -7.78 -25.26 0.13
C TRP A 352 -7.21 -26.39 0.99
N SER A 353 -6.10 -26.12 1.70
CA SER A 353 -5.43 -27.08 2.58
C SER A 353 -5.58 -26.71 4.06
N LYS A 354 -5.47 -27.70 4.96
CA LYS A 354 -5.47 -27.47 6.43
C LYS A 354 -4.42 -26.43 6.85
N LYS A 355 -3.27 -26.38 6.16
CA LYS A 355 -2.22 -25.37 6.38
C LYS A 355 -2.66 -23.95 5.98
N LEU A 356 -3.27 -23.79 4.80
CA LEU A 356 -3.78 -22.49 4.35
C LEU A 356 -4.92 -21.99 5.26
N GLN A 357 -5.79 -22.88 5.73
CA GLN A 357 -6.81 -22.58 6.75
C GLN A 357 -6.18 -22.10 8.07
N ALA A 358 -5.16 -22.79 8.59
CA ALA A 358 -4.48 -22.41 9.83
C ALA A 358 -3.77 -21.05 9.72
N VAL A 359 -3.10 -20.78 8.59
CA VAL A 359 -2.37 -19.52 8.33
C VAL A 359 -3.33 -18.34 8.11
N THR A 360 -4.44 -18.55 7.41
CA THR A 360 -5.41 -17.48 7.09
C THR A 360 -6.45 -17.27 8.17
N GLY A 361 -6.70 -18.25 9.04
CA GLY A 361 -7.77 -18.22 10.05
C GLY A 361 -9.19 -18.28 9.47
N TYR A 362 -9.35 -18.53 8.16
CA TYR A 362 -10.63 -18.60 7.48
C TYR A 362 -10.98 -20.04 7.09
N ARG A 363 -12.26 -20.31 6.85
CA ARG A 363 -12.74 -21.51 6.13
C ARG A 363 -13.04 -21.16 4.67
N ALA A 364 -12.93 -22.12 3.76
CA ALA A 364 -13.24 -21.91 2.34
C ALA A 364 -14.69 -21.40 2.14
N SER A 365 -15.62 -21.89 2.96
CA SER A 365 -17.02 -21.46 2.99
C SER A 365 -17.20 -19.97 3.27
N GLU A 366 -16.35 -19.37 4.12
CA GLU A 366 -16.40 -17.95 4.49
C GLU A 366 -15.85 -17.03 3.40
N LEU A 367 -14.96 -17.56 2.56
CA LEU A 367 -14.32 -16.82 1.47
C LEU A 367 -15.07 -16.94 0.14
N LYS A 368 -16.09 -17.81 0.04
CA LYS A 368 -16.78 -18.19 -1.19
C LYS A 368 -17.13 -17.00 -2.11
N ASP A 369 -17.79 -15.98 -1.58
CA ASP A 369 -18.18 -14.79 -2.36
C ASP A 369 -16.99 -14.02 -2.93
N CYS A 370 -15.88 -13.93 -2.18
CA CYS A 370 -14.66 -13.26 -2.64
C CYS A 370 -13.87 -14.13 -3.62
N ILE A 371 -13.81 -15.45 -3.40
CA ILE A 371 -13.22 -16.42 -4.33
C ILE A 371 -13.94 -16.35 -5.69
N THR A 372 -15.28 -16.38 -5.70
CA THR A 372 -16.07 -16.24 -6.93
C THR A 372 -15.82 -14.90 -7.61
N LEU A 373 -15.76 -13.79 -6.86
CA LEU A 373 -15.46 -12.47 -7.42
C LEU A 373 -14.07 -12.41 -8.09
N ILE A 374 -13.02 -12.94 -7.44
CA ILE A 374 -11.65 -12.96 -8.01
C ILE A 374 -11.58 -13.89 -9.23
N HIS A 375 -12.28 -15.03 -9.20
CA HIS A 375 -12.39 -15.96 -10.33
C HIS A 375 -13.08 -15.32 -11.55
N ASP A 376 -14.18 -14.59 -11.34
CA ASP A 376 -14.88 -13.85 -12.39
C ASP A 376 -14.03 -12.72 -12.99
N LEU A 377 -13.20 -12.06 -12.17
CA LEU A 377 -12.22 -11.06 -12.62
C LEU A 377 -11.10 -11.70 -13.45
N GLN A 378 -10.64 -12.90 -13.11
CA GLN A 378 -9.65 -13.63 -13.90
C GLN A 378 -10.22 -14.07 -15.26
N LEU A 379 -11.42 -14.64 -15.27
CA LEU A 379 -12.15 -15.04 -16.49
C LEU A 379 -12.66 -13.86 -17.34
N ASN A 380 -12.52 -12.63 -16.84
CA ASN A 380 -13.04 -11.41 -17.46
C ASN A 380 -14.54 -11.47 -17.81
N ARG A 381 -15.38 -12.05 -16.93
CA ARG A 381 -16.81 -12.24 -17.24
C ARG A 381 -17.57 -10.94 -17.52
N LYS A 382 -17.10 -9.81 -16.98
CA LYS A 382 -17.67 -8.48 -17.22
C LYS A 382 -17.22 -7.85 -18.55
N GLY A 383 -16.28 -8.47 -19.28
CA GLY A 383 -15.77 -7.96 -20.55
C GLY A 383 -15.04 -6.62 -20.44
N THR A 384 -14.25 -6.40 -19.37
CA THR A 384 -13.50 -5.15 -19.21
C THR A 384 -12.43 -5.00 -20.30
N SER A 385 -12.24 -3.76 -20.76
CA SER A 385 -11.19 -3.33 -21.68
C SER A 385 -9.95 -2.76 -20.97
N LEU A 386 -9.93 -2.75 -19.63
CA LEU A 386 -8.82 -2.29 -18.80
C LEU A 386 -7.74 -3.39 -18.74
N MET A 387 -6.62 -3.16 -19.45
CA MET A 387 -5.64 -4.19 -19.78
C MET A 387 -4.30 -4.04 -19.06
N ALA A 388 -4.00 -2.94 -18.37
CA ALA A 388 -2.65 -2.66 -17.87
C ALA A 388 -2.13 -3.79 -16.96
N ILE A 389 -2.97 -4.34 -16.08
CA ILE A 389 -2.63 -5.49 -15.23
C ILE A 389 -2.38 -6.75 -16.07
N ARG A 390 -3.22 -7.02 -17.08
CA ARG A 390 -3.09 -8.22 -17.92
C ARG A 390 -1.81 -8.19 -18.73
N ASP A 391 -1.48 -7.04 -19.32
CA ASP A 391 -0.27 -6.87 -20.11
C ASP A 391 0.99 -6.83 -19.24
N LYS A 392 0.92 -6.24 -18.02
CA LYS A 392 1.96 -6.35 -17.00
C LYS A 392 2.28 -7.82 -16.69
N TYR A 393 1.29 -8.59 -16.24
CA TYR A 393 1.48 -9.98 -15.82
C TYR A 393 1.60 -11.00 -16.97
N LYS A 394 1.58 -10.53 -18.23
CA LYS A 394 1.90 -11.31 -19.43
C LYS A 394 3.40 -11.43 -19.67
N GLN A 395 4.20 -10.54 -19.08
CA GLN A 395 5.65 -10.50 -19.27
C GLN A 395 6.34 -11.72 -18.60
N ASP A 396 7.45 -12.17 -19.19
CA ASP A 396 8.21 -13.36 -18.73
C ASP A 396 8.70 -13.25 -17.29
N ARG A 397 8.96 -12.02 -16.81
CA ARG A 397 9.36 -11.75 -15.43
C ARG A 397 8.30 -12.16 -14.41
N PHE A 398 7.02 -12.15 -14.81
CA PHE A 398 5.87 -12.64 -14.06
C PHE A 398 5.37 -14.01 -14.56
N LYS A 399 6.21 -14.77 -15.27
CA LYS A 399 5.92 -16.12 -15.80
C LYS A 399 4.71 -16.19 -16.75
N GLY A 400 4.31 -15.07 -17.35
CA GLY A 400 3.15 -15.01 -18.26
C GLY A 400 1.81 -15.40 -17.63
N VAL A 401 1.69 -15.33 -16.30
CA VAL A 401 0.53 -15.87 -15.55
C VAL A 401 -0.83 -15.33 -15.99
N SER A 402 -0.91 -14.12 -16.55
CA SER A 402 -2.18 -13.57 -17.05
C SER A 402 -2.73 -14.30 -18.29
N THR A 403 -1.93 -15.15 -18.93
CA THR A 403 -2.35 -16.03 -20.04
C THR A 403 -2.96 -17.35 -19.57
N LEU A 404 -2.78 -17.72 -18.30
CA LEU A 404 -3.34 -18.94 -17.72
C LEU A 404 -4.77 -18.70 -17.24
N LEU A 405 -5.66 -19.64 -17.55
CA LEU A 405 -7.07 -19.59 -17.19
C LEU A 405 -7.41 -20.69 -16.18
N PRO A 406 -8.26 -20.41 -15.18
CA PRO A 406 -8.77 -21.42 -14.27
C PRO A 406 -9.86 -22.25 -14.98
N PRO A 407 -10.28 -23.39 -14.38
CA PRO A 407 -11.55 -24.02 -14.73
C PRO A 407 -12.70 -23.01 -14.78
N VAL A 408 -13.63 -23.21 -15.72
CA VAL A 408 -14.78 -22.30 -15.95
C VAL A 408 -15.72 -22.23 -14.75
N GLU A 409 -15.75 -23.29 -13.93
CA GLU A 409 -16.52 -23.39 -12.69
C GLU A 409 -15.64 -23.93 -11.56
N ILE A 410 -15.92 -23.51 -10.33
CA ILE A 410 -15.24 -24.01 -9.13
C ILE A 410 -16.11 -25.12 -8.54
N PRO A 411 -15.60 -26.37 -8.35
CA PRO A 411 -16.36 -27.44 -7.74
C PRO A 411 -16.93 -27.05 -6.38
N ALA A 412 -18.23 -27.28 -6.18
CA ALA A 412 -18.92 -26.90 -4.93
C ALA A 412 -18.29 -27.54 -3.68
N SER A 413 -17.73 -28.75 -3.83
CA SER A 413 -17.01 -29.48 -2.80
C SER A 413 -15.71 -28.80 -2.33
N TYR A 414 -15.13 -27.87 -3.10
CA TYR A 414 -13.96 -27.10 -2.64
C TYR A 414 -14.32 -26.01 -1.63
N PHE A 415 -15.61 -25.75 -1.40
CA PHE A 415 -16.13 -24.87 -0.35
C PHE A 415 -16.68 -25.63 0.85
N GLU A 416 -16.64 -26.95 0.86
CA GLU A 416 -17.00 -27.76 2.03
C GLU A 416 -15.90 -27.64 3.10
N ASP A 417 -16.31 -27.53 4.36
CA ASP A 417 -15.38 -27.44 5.48
C ASP A 417 -14.56 -28.73 5.60
N LEU A 418 -13.23 -28.57 5.75
CA LEU A 418 -12.31 -29.69 5.89
C LEU A 418 -12.65 -30.49 7.15
N LYS A 419 -12.97 -31.78 6.99
CA LYS A 419 -13.21 -32.70 8.11
C LYS A 419 -11.98 -32.73 9.02
N GLU A 420 -12.22 -32.59 10.33
CA GLU A 420 -11.18 -32.44 11.37
C GLU A 420 -10.13 -33.57 11.35
#